data_AF-B1XR36-F1
#
_entry.id   AF-B1XR36-F1
#
_cell.length_a   1.000
_cell.length_b   1.000
_cell.length_c   1.000
_cell.angle_alpha   90.00
_cell.angle_beta   90.00
_cell.angle_gamma   90.00
#
_symmetry.space_group_name_H-M   'P 1'
#
loop_
_entity.id
_entity.type
_entity.pdbx_description
1 polymer ?
#
loop_
_entity_poly.entity_id
_entity_poly.type
_entity_poly.pdbx_seq_one_letter_code
_entity_poly.pdbx_strand_id
1 'polypeptide(L)'
;MNDKRQQLQELQILRDENLISEAEFFKLRQDILSSNSLQPQTNLDRLARKKIWVVVLWALFVPIGAYAYTRRWKAFFITFACLAALGGFIGVASEDVEEAIANAFALGSIAGPLAAGVDNGVAISRARENKPDWS
;
A
#
# COMPACT_ATOMS: atom_id res chain seq x y z
N MET A 1 0.16 -21.38 -17.52
CA MET A 1 0.32 -22.74 -16.95
C MET A 1 1.58 -23.48 -17.42
N ASN A 2 2.30 -23.03 -18.45
CA ASN A 2 3.45 -23.75 -19.02
C ASN A 2 4.80 -23.52 -18.29
N ASP A 3 4.96 -22.35 -17.66
CA ASP A 3 6.25 -21.88 -17.10
C ASP A 3 6.82 -22.78 -15.98
N LYS A 4 5.98 -23.21 -15.02
CA LYS A 4 6.42 -24.08 -13.93
C LYS A 4 6.91 -25.46 -14.38
N ARG A 5 6.32 -26.01 -15.44
CA ARG A 5 6.78 -27.30 -15.99
C ARG A 5 8.14 -27.15 -16.63
N GLN A 6 8.39 -26.05 -17.33
CA GLN A 6 9.70 -25.74 -17.91
C GLN A 6 10.75 -25.53 -16.82
N GLN A 7 10.46 -24.75 -15.79
CA GLN A 7 11.37 -24.53 -14.66
C GLN A 7 11.74 -25.82 -13.92
N LEU A 8 10.79 -26.74 -13.73
CA LEU A 8 11.06 -28.04 -13.10
C LEU A 8 11.92 -28.95 -14.00
N GLN A 9 11.77 -28.86 -15.33
CA GLN A 9 12.60 -29.60 -16.28
C GLN A 9 14.03 -29.08 -16.30
N GLU A 10 14.23 -27.75 -16.32
CA GLU A 10 15.56 -27.14 -16.21
C GLU A 10 16.25 -27.51 -14.89
N LEU A 11 15.51 -27.51 -13.78
CA LEU A 11 16.06 -27.91 -12.49
C LEU A 11 16.51 -29.38 -12.45
N GLN A 12 15.78 -30.24 -13.17
CA GLN A 12 16.15 -31.64 -13.34
C GLN A 12 17.44 -31.79 -14.14
N ILE A 13 17.60 -31.04 -15.24
CA ILE A 13 18.81 -31.04 -16.05
C ILE A 13 20.01 -30.58 -15.21
N LEU A 14 19.88 -29.50 -14.43
CA LEU A 14 20.97 -29.00 -13.57
C LEU A 14 21.41 -30.03 -12.52
N ARG A 15 20.47 -30.81 -11.97
CA ARG A 15 20.80 -31.91 -11.05
C ARG A 15 21.48 -33.06 -11.78
N ASP A 16 21.00 -33.42 -12.95
CA ASP A 16 21.56 -34.53 -13.75
C ASP A 16 22.97 -34.22 -14.25
N GLU A 17 23.28 -32.94 -14.49
CA GLU A 17 24.62 -32.44 -14.79
C GLU A 17 25.50 -32.24 -13.55
N ASN A 18 24.99 -32.60 -12.36
CA ASN A 18 25.69 -32.46 -11.07
C ASN A 18 26.11 -31.01 -10.76
N LEU A 19 25.42 -30.03 -11.34
CA LEU A 19 25.68 -28.59 -11.17
C LEU A 19 25.09 -28.02 -9.87
N ILE A 20 24.15 -28.75 -9.25
CA ILE A 20 23.52 -28.41 -7.98
C ILE A 20 23.48 -29.63 -7.06
N SER A 21 23.57 -29.40 -5.76
CA SER A 21 23.48 -30.46 -4.76
C SER A 21 22.03 -30.94 -4.57
N GLU A 22 21.83 -32.15 -4.01
CA GLU A 22 20.49 -32.65 -3.69
C GLU A 22 19.72 -31.71 -2.77
N ALA A 23 20.39 -31.12 -1.78
CA ALA A 23 19.77 -30.17 -0.85
C ALA A 23 19.26 -28.92 -1.57
N GLU A 24 20.02 -28.39 -2.52
CA GLU A 24 19.62 -27.25 -3.35
C GLU A 24 18.47 -27.61 -4.29
N PHE A 25 18.52 -28.80 -4.91
CA PHE A 25 17.45 -29.31 -5.76
C PHE A 25 16.12 -29.41 -5.01
N PHE A 26 16.10 -29.99 -3.82
CA PHE A 26 14.87 -30.11 -3.02
C PHE A 26 14.30 -28.75 -2.64
N LYS A 27 15.16 -27.81 -2.24
CA LYS A 27 14.76 -26.45 -1.88
C LYS A 27 14.15 -25.71 -3.07
N LEU A 28 14.85 -25.66 -4.21
CA LEU A 28 14.39 -25.00 -5.43
C LEU A 28 13.12 -25.63 -6.00
N ARG A 29 13.02 -26.96 -5.98
CA ARG A 29 11.80 -27.68 -6.39
C ARG A 29 10.62 -27.35 -5.49
N GLN A 30 10.83 -27.31 -4.17
CA GLN A 30 9.81 -26.92 -3.20
C GLN A 30 9.39 -25.46 -3.38
N ASP A 31 10.32 -24.56 -3.71
CA ASP A 31 10.03 -23.16 -4.01
C ASP A 31 9.19 -23.00 -5.29
N ILE A 32 9.52 -23.71 -6.37
CA ILE A 32 8.74 -23.70 -7.63
C ILE A 32 7.33 -24.29 -7.42
N LEU A 33 7.24 -25.43 -6.71
CA LEU A 33 5.96 -26.12 -6.48
C LEU A 33 5.05 -25.37 -5.51
N SER A 34 5.61 -24.76 -4.48
CA SER A 34 4.83 -24.02 -3.48
C SER A 34 4.18 -22.76 -4.05
N SER A 35 4.50 -22.34 -5.28
CA SER A 35 4.06 -21.05 -5.84
C SER A 35 4.41 -19.86 -4.94
N ASN A 36 5.28 -20.06 -3.93
CA ASN A 36 5.95 -18.98 -3.26
C ASN A 36 6.97 -18.47 -4.27
N SER A 37 6.48 -17.66 -5.20
CA SER A 37 7.33 -16.79 -5.99
C SER A 37 8.31 -16.15 -5.01
N LEU A 38 9.57 -16.55 -5.08
CA LEU A 38 10.71 -15.92 -4.42
C LEU A 38 10.96 -14.50 -4.96
N GLN A 39 9.96 -13.86 -5.56
CA GLN A 39 9.95 -12.43 -5.65
C GLN A 39 9.54 -11.93 -4.26
N PRO A 40 10.41 -11.20 -3.53
CA PRO A 40 10.00 -10.54 -2.32
C PRO A 40 8.78 -9.70 -2.70
N GLN A 41 7.59 -10.07 -2.20
CA GLN A 41 6.36 -9.33 -2.48
C GLN A 41 6.66 -7.88 -2.20
N THR A 42 6.77 -7.11 -3.27
CA THR A 42 7.15 -5.72 -3.15
C THR A 42 6.04 -5.03 -2.35
N ASN A 43 6.36 -3.94 -1.67
CA ASN A 43 5.31 -3.17 -0.98
C ASN A 43 4.17 -2.78 -1.96
N LEU A 44 4.47 -2.67 -3.26
CA LEU A 44 3.50 -2.48 -4.34
C LEU A 44 2.58 -3.70 -4.52
N ASP A 45 3.10 -4.93 -4.59
CA ASP A 45 2.25 -6.13 -4.73
C ASP A 45 1.25 -6.29 -3.58
N ARG A 46 1.69 -5.96 -2.36
CA ARG A 46 0.84 -5.99 -1.17
C ARG A 46 -0.24 -4.92 -1.22
N LEU A 47 0.08 -3.74 -1.75
CA LEU A 47 -0.85 -2.62 -1.90
C LEU A 47 -1.86 -2.89 -3.03
N ALA A 48 -1.41 -3.44 -4.17
CA ALA A 48 -2.24 -3.73 -5.35
C ALA A 48 -3.38 -4.71 -5.03
N ARG A 49 -3.15 -5.67 -4.13
CA ARG A 49 -4.15 -6.66 -3.69
C ARG A 49 -5.24 -6.06 -2.78
N LYS A 50 -5.05 -4.86 -2.23
CA LYS A 50 -6.06 -4.22 -1.37
C LYS A 50 -7.27 -3.78 -2.17
N LYS A 51 -8.41 -3.70 -1.50
CA LYS A 51 -9.68 -3.30 -2.10
C LYS A 51 -9.90 -1.82 -1.86
N ILE A 52 -10.15 -1.06 -2.93
CA ILE A 52 -10.38 0.40 -2.86
C ILE A 52 -11.64 0.71 -2.04
N TRP A 53 -12.72 -0.07 -2.18
CA TRP A 53 -13.94 0.16 -1.40
C TRP A 53 -13.72 0.03 0.12
N VAL A 54 -12.80 -0.83 0.56
CA VAL A 54 -12.42 -0.96 1.98
C VAL A 54 -11.73 0.32 2.47
N VAL A 55 -10.84 0.90 1.64
CA VAL A 55 -10.23 2.20 1.92
C VAL A 55 -11.26 3.30 2.03
N VAL A 56 -12.24 3.35 1.11
CA VAL A 56 -13.29 4.39 1.12
C VAL A 56 -14.14 4.29 2.39
N LEU A 57 -14.55 3.07 2.78
CA LEU A 57 -15.28 2.88 4.04
C LEU A 57 -14.46 3.31 5.24
N TRP A 58 -13.20 2.89 5.33
CA TRP A 58 -12.33 3.35 6.40
C TRP A 58 -12.18 4.86 6.40
N ALA A 59 -11.95 5.48 5.25
CA ALA A 59 -11.77 6.92 5.14
C ALA A 59 -12.98 7.71 5.65
N LEU A 60 -14.20 7.23 5.37
CA LEU A 60 -15.45 7.87 5.81
C LEU A 60 -15.68 7.80 7.31
N PHE A 61 -15.45 6.64 7.94
CA PHE A 61 -15.76 6.44 9.36
C PHE A 61 -14.59 6.77 10.28
N VAL A 62 -13.37 6.42 9.86
CA VAL A 62 -12.14 6.58 10.64
C VAL A 62 -11.00 6.87 9.65
N PRO A 63 -10.72 8.14 9.28
CA PRO A 63 -9.71 8.49 8.27
C PRO A 63 -8.35 7.82 8.48
N ILE A 64 -7.90 7.69 9.73
CA ILE A 64 -6.69 6.94 10.12
C ILE A 64 -6.73 5.47 9.68
N GLY A 65 -7.90 4.84 9.72
CA GLY A 65 -8.13 3.47 9.30
C GLY A 65 -7.75 3.21 7.84
N ALA A 66 -7.88 4.21 6.96
CA ALA A 66 -7.48 4.08 5.56
C ALA A 66 -5.95 3.87 5.44
N TYR A 67 -5.18 4.67 6.18
CA TYR A 67 -3.72 4.60 6.21
C TYR A 67 -3.20 3.39 6.99
N ALA A 68 -3.89 2.99 8.06
CA ALA A 68 -3.60 1.77 8.80
C ALA A 68 -3.83 0.54 7.91
N TYR A 69 -4.94 0.51 7.16
CA TYR A 69 -5.25 -0.55 6.21
C TYR A 69 -4.21 -0.62 5.10
N THR A 70 -3.80 0.50 4.50
CA THR A 70 -2.76 0.50 3.44
C THR A 70 -1.33 0.38 3.95
N ARG A 71 -1.10 0.57 5.26
CA ARG A 71 0.21 0.70 5.92
C ARG A 71 1.05 1.87 5.38
N ARG A 72 0.42 2.92 4.87
CA ARG A 72 1.08 4.11 4.29
C ARG A 72 1.26 5.24 5.31
N TRP A 73 1.98 4.97 6.41
CA TRP A 73 2.17 5.93 7.50
C TRP A 73 2.92 7.21 7.10
N LYS A 74 3.84 7.12 6.13
CA LYS A 74 4.51 8.32 5.59
C LYS A 74 3.51 9.27 4.93
N ALA A 75 2.60 8.74 4.11
CA ALA A 75 1.55 9.53 3.48
C ALA A 75 0.58 10.11 4.51
N PHE A 76 0.25 9.34 5.56
CA PHE A 76 -0.57 9.83 6.68
C PHE A 76 0.02 11.08 7.32
N PHE A 77 1.31 11.08 7.68
CA PHE A 77 1.93 12.24 8.32
C PHE A 77 1.98 13.46 7.40
N ILE A 78 2.14 13.25 6.08
CA ILE A 78 2.07 14.34 5.10
C ILE A 78 0.67 14.93 5.06
N THR A 79 -0.36 14.09 4.93
CA THR A 79 -1.76 14.54 4.93
C THR A 79 -2.12 15.24 6.24
N PHE A 80 -1.69 14.70 7.37
CA PHE A 80 -1.89 15.32 8.68
C PHE A 80 -1.21 16.69 8.77
N ALA A 81 0.03 16.82 8.30
CA ALA A 81 0.73 18.11 8.27
C ALA A 81 0.02 19.13 7.37
N CYS A 82 -0.48 18.72 6.20
CA CYS A 82 -1.27 19.59 5.32
C CYS A 82 -2.57 20.06 5.99
N LEU A 83 -3.30 19.16 6.65
CA LEU A 83 -4.54 19.49 7.36
C LEU A 83 -4.26 20.39 8.58
N ALA A 84 -3.16 20.15 9.31
CA ALA A 84 -2.73 20.98 10.42
C ALA A 84 -2.35 22.39 9.95
N ALA A 85 -1.65 22.52 8.83
CA ALA A 85 -1.32 23.81 8.23
C ALA A 85 -2.58 24.57 7.79
N LEU A 86 -3.55 23.86 7.19
CA LEU A 86 -4.84 24.42 6.81
C LEU A 86 -5.63 24.90 8.03
N GLY A 87 -5.69 24.10 9.09
CA GLY A 87 -6.31 24.48 10.35
C GLY A 87 -5.63 25.68 11.01
N GLY A 88 -4.30 25.75 10.94
CA GLY A 88 -3.53 26.91 11.40
C GLY A 88 -3.87 28.19 10.62
N PHE A 89 -4.03 28.10 9.29
CA PHE A 89 -4.44 29.24 8.47
C PHE A 89 -5.84 29.73 8.83
N ILE A 90 -6.79 28.81 9.05
CA ILE A 90 -8.14 29.14 9.53
C ILE A 90 -8.06 29.81 10.91
N GLY A 91 -7.21 29.31 11.80
CA GLY A 91 -7.03 29.87 13.13
C GLY A 91 -6.47 31.29 13.14
N VAL A 92 -5.54 31.61 12.24
CA VAL A 92 -5.02 32.99 12.09
C VAL A 92 -6.09 33.95 11.54
N ALA A 93 -7.03 33.44 10.74
CA ALA A 93 -8.10 34.24 10.14
C ALA A 93 -9.34 34.40 11.06
N SER A 94 -9.37 33.74 12.20
CA SER A 94 -10.52 33.75 13.12
C SER A 94 -10.30 34.73 14.26
N GLU A 95 -11.36 35.45 14.65
CA GLU A 95 -11.30 36.41 15.77
C GLU A 95 -11.30 35.70 17.15
N ASP A 96 -11.91 34.51 17.21
CA ASP A 96 -12.02 33.69 18.42
C ASP A 96 -11.43 32.29 18.23
N VAL A 97 -10.84 31.74 19.30
CA VAL A 97 -10.21 30.41 19.32
C VAL A 97 -11.23 29.28 19.22
N GLU A 98 -12.40 29.41 19.84
CA GLU A 98 -13.47 28.41 19.74
C GLU A 98 -14.03 28.35 18.32
N GLU A 99 -14.22 29.52 17.68
CA GLU A 99 -14.64 29.60 16.28
C GLU A 99 -13.58 29.01 15.34
N ALA A 100 -12.29 29.30 15.57
CA ALA A 100 -11.18 28.71 14.83
C ALA A 100 -11.20 27.17 14.90
N ILE A 101 -11.36 26.61 16.10
CA ILE A 101 -11.38 25.17 16.33
C ILE A 101 -12.62 24.56 15.65
N ALA A 102 -13.79 25.16 15.80
CA ALA A 102 -15.02 24.67 15.20
C ALA A 102 -14.93 24.64 13.66
N ASN A 103 -14.43 25.73 13.05
CA ASN A 103 -14.27 25.84 11.61
C ASN A 103 -13.21 24.85 11.08
N ALA A 104 -12.06 24.75 11.76
CA ALA A 104 -11.02 23.79 11.40
C ALA A 104 -11.50 22.34 11.53
N PHE A 105 -12.26 22.02 12.58
CA PHE A 105 -12.86 20.70 12.76
C PHE A 105 -13.90 20.38 11.70
N ALA A 106 -14.82 21.31 11.42
CA ALA A 106 -15.84 21.13 10.39
C ALA A 106 -15.20 20.87 9.03
N LEU A 107 -14.21 21.68 8.65
CA LEU A 107 -13.52 21.53 7.38
C LEU A 107 -12.67 20.25 7.34
N GLY A 108 -11.97 19.92 8.43
CA GLY A 108 -11.21 18.69 8.57
C GLY A 108 -12.07 17.42 8.52
N SER A 109 -13.29 17.48 9.06
CA SER A 109 -14.24 16.36 9.05
C SER A 109 -14.77 16.02 7.64
N ILE A 110 -14.69 16.97 6.70
CA ILE A 110 -15.08 16.79 5.30
C ILE A 110 -13.84 16.50 4.44
N ALA A 111 -12.83 17.38 4.52
CA ALA A 111 -11.62 17.29 3.72
C ALA A 111 -10.78 16.07 4.08
N GLY A 112 -10.72 15.68 5.36
CA GLY A 112 -9.94 14.56 5.86
C GLY A 112 -10.35 13.22 5.24
N PRO A 113 -11.61 12.77 5.36
CA PRO A 113 -12.11 11.58 4.70
C PRO A 113 -11.89 11.56 3.19
N LEU A 114 -12.15 12.69 2.51
CA LEU A 114 -11.97 12.79 1.06
C LEU A 114 -10.50 12.63 0.66
N ALA A 115 -9.60 13.37 1.32
CA ALA A 115 -8.16 13.28 1.09
C ALA A 115 -7.64 11.86 1.37
N ALA A 116 -8.03 11.26 2.49
CA ALA A 116 -7.60 9.91 2.86
C ALA A 116 -8.11 8.85 1.87
N GLY A 117 -9.36 8.98 1.41
CA GLY A 117 -9.96 8.06 0.44
C GLY A 117 -9.30 8.17 -0.95
N VAL A 118 -9.09 9.39 -1.43
CA VAL A 118 -8.47 9.65 -2.74
C VAL A 118 -7.01 9.22 -2.74
N ASP A 119 -6.20 9.66 -1.77
CA ASP A 119 -4.77 9.33 -1.70
C ASP A 119 -4.55 7.80 -1.67
N ASN A 120 -5.24 7.10 -0.77
CA ASN A 120 -5.08 5.65 -0.65
C ASN A 120 -5.71 4.88 -1.83
N GLY A 121 -6.80 5.39 -2.41
CA GLY A 121 -7.40 4.83 -3.61
C GLY A 121 -6.48 4.92 -4.83
N VAL A 122 -5.89 6.10 -5.05
CA VAL A 122 -4.91 6.36 -6.12
C VAL A 122 -3.68 5.49 -5.93
N ALA A 123 -3.15 5.37 -4.71
CA ALA A 123 -1.99 4.54 -4.42
C ALA A 123 -2.25 3.06 -4.74
N ILE A 124 -3.44 2.54 -4.43
CA ILE A 124 -3.84 1.17 -4.82
C ILE A 124 -3.94 1.04 -6.35
N SER A 125 -4.53 2.02 -7.04
CA SER A 125 -4.62 2.00 -8.51
C SER A 125 -3.24 2.01 -9.16
N ARG A 126 -2.35 2.91 -8.73
CA ARG A 126 -0.95 2.99 -9.19
C ARG A 126 -0.19 1.70 -8.94
N ALA A 127 -0.35 1.10 -7.77
CA ALA A 127 0.28 -0.17 -7.45
C ALA A 127 -0.17 -1.31 -8.39
N ARG A 128 -1.43 -1.31 -8.83
CA ARG A 128 -1.92 -2.29 -9.83
C ARG A 128 -1.34 -2.07 -11.22
N GLU A 129 -0.94 -0.84 -11.51
CA GLU A 129 -0.26 -0.44 -12.75
C GLU A 129 1.27 -0.54 -12.64
N ASN A 130 1.80 -1.12 -11.55
CA ASN A 130 3.24 -1.17 -11.24
C ASN A 130 3.93 0.21 -11.25
N LYS A 131 3.17 1.27 -10.94
CA LYS A 131 3.70 2.63 -10.80
C LYS A 131 4.10 2.89 -9.35
N PRO A 132 5.19 3.64 -9.11
CA PRO A 132 5.52 4.08 -7.77
C PRO A 132 4.41 4.97 -7.20
N ASP A 133 4.29 4.96 -5.88
CA ASP A 133 3.28 5.72 -5.13
C ASP A 133 3.40 7.23 -5.40
N TRP A 134 4.64 7.70 -5.59
CA TRP A 134 5.00 9.07 -5.95
C TRP A 134 5.84 9.04 -7.25
N SER A 135 5.38 9.79 -8.24
CA SER A 135 6.06 10.10 -9.51
C SER A 135 5.85 11.57 -9.80
#